data_AF-A0A4W2E203-F1
#
_entry.id   AF-A0A4W2E203-F1
#
_cell.length_a   1.000
_cell.length_b   1.000
_cell.length_c   1.000
_cell.angle_alpha   90.00
_cell.angle_beta   90.00
_cell.angle_gamma   90.00
#
_symmetry.space_group_name_H-M   'P 1'
#
loop_
_entity.id
_entity.type
_entity.pdbx_description
1 polymer ?
#
loop_
_entity_poly.entity_id
_entity_poly.type
_entity_poly.pdbx_seq_one_letter_code
_entity_poly.pdbx_strand_id
1 'polypeptide(L)'
;MADKLLKEKRKLFVHSVSKDNVSWRHPIFGSLFIIKLIETFQEYAWSCDLEEIFRKVRFSFELPDGKVQMPTAERVTLTRCFYLFPGY
;
A
#
# COMPACT_ATOMS: atom_id res chain seq x y z
N MET A 1 -14.60 19.07 -24.66
CA MET A 1 -13.77 19.78 -23.65
C MET A 1 -13.59 18.96 -22.36
N ALA A 2 -14.52 18.07 -22.00
CA ALA A 2 -14.44 17.22 -20.80
C ALA A 2 -13.37 16.11 -20.86
N ASP A 3 -13.07 15.56 -22.04
CA ASP A 3 -12.08 14.48 -22.19
C ASP A 3 -10.63 14.88 -21.92
N LYS A 4 -10.32 16.18 -21.96
CA LYS A 4 -8.94 16.66 -21.73
C LYS A 4 -8.61 16.81 -20.23
N LEU A 5 -9.62 16.87 -19.35
CA LEU A 5 -9.45 16.87 -17.89
C LEU A 5 -9.33 15.45 -17.30
N LEU A 6 -9.88 14.43 -17.97
CA LEU A 6 -9.79 13.01 -17.56
C LEU A 6 -8.41 12.37 -17.81
N LYS A 7 -7.43 13.16 -18.27
CA LYS A 7 -6.02 12.77 -18.34
C LYS A 7 -5.29 12.91 -16.99
N GLU A 8 -6.02 13.13 -15.89
CA GLU A 8 -5.53 12.76 -14.57
C GLU A 8 -5.40 11.23 -14.52
N LYS A 9 -4.18 10.77 -14.81
CA LYS A 9 -3.77 9.37 -14.65
C LYS A 9 -4.20 8.91 -13.24
N ARG A 10 -5.16 7.98 -13.20
CA ARG A 10 -5.56 7.26 -11.99
C ARG A 10 -4.31 6.64 -11.35
N LYS A 11 -3.93 7.17 -10.20
CA LYS A 11 -2.68 6.86 -9.52
C LYS A 11 -2.96 6.60 -8.06
N LEU A 12 -2.10 5.79 -7.49
CA LEU A 12 -2.01 5.50 -6.07
C LEU A 12 -0.52 5.41 -5.77
N PHE A 13 -0.03 6.29 -4.89
CA PHE A 13 1.34 6.23 -4.41
C PHE A 13 1.31 5.74 -2.97
N VAL A 14 2.18 4.79 -2.66
CA VAL A 14 2.31 4.24 -1.31
C VAL A 14 3.76 4.35 -0.89
N HIS A 15 3.97 4.97 0.26
CA HIS A 15 5.27 5.19 0.86
C HIS A 15 5.39 4.32 2.11
N SER A 16 6.58 3.77 2.36
CA SER A 16 6.82 2.93 3.55
C SER A 16 6.65 3.70 4.85
N VAL A 17 6.81 5.02 4.82
CA VAL A 17 6.73 5.94 5.94
C VAL A 17 6.19 7.30 5.51
N SER A 18 5.62 8.04 6.46
CA SER A 18 5.43 9.48 6.34
C SER A 18 6.76 10.22 6.16
N LYS A 19 6.69 11.42 5.58
CA LYS A 19 7.81 12.35 5.50
C LYS A 19 8.43 12.57 6.89
N ASP A 20 9.75 12.65 6.93
CA ASP A 20 10.58 12.82 8.14
C ASP A 20 10.69 11.61 9.08
N ASN A 21 10.09 10.46 8.72
CA ASN A 21 10.25 9.20 9.44
C ASN A 21 11.23 8.23 8.76
N VAL A 22 11.68 7.21 9.50
CA VAL A 22 12.66 6.22 9.04
C VAL A 22 11.98 4.91 8.66
N SER A 23 12.33 4.38 7.48
CA SER A 23 11.92 3.04 7.04
C SER A 23 12.89 1.99 7.56
N TRP A 24 12.37 0.94 8.19
CA TRP A 24 13.19 -0.07 8.84
C TRP A 24 13.46 -1.27 7.93
N ARG A 25 14.70 -1.77 8.00
CA ARG A 25 15.14 -2.98 7.30
C ARG A 25 15.68 -4.00 8.30
N HIS A 26 15.27 -5.24 8.14
CA HIS A 26 15.86 -6.39 8.80
C HIS A 26 17.13 -6.80 8.02
N PRO A 27 18.25 -7.11 8.70
CA PRO A 27 19.53 -7.43 8.04
C PRO A 27 19.42 -8.62 7.07
N ILE A 28 18.63 -9.64 7.44
CA ILE A 28 18.43 -10.86 6.64
C ILE A 28 17.18 -10.76 5.74
N PHE A 29 15.99 -10.57 6.33
CA PHE A 29 14.71 -10.62 5.61
C PHE A 29 14.39 -9.40 4.73
N GLY A 30 15.11 -8.29 4.87
CA GLY A 30 14.88 -7.08 4.06
C GLY A 30 13.89 -6.10 4.70
N SER A 31 13.23 -5.27 3.88
CA SER A 31 12.41 -4.16 4.39
C SER A 31 11.14 -4.67 5.06
N LEU A 32 10.87 -4.20 6.29
CA LEU A 32 9.65 -4.57 7.01
C LEU A 32 8.39 -4.18 6.23
N PHE A 33 8.42 -3.04 5.54
CA PHE A 33 7.34 -2.61 4.65
C PHE A 33 7.08 -3.61 3.53
N ILE A 34 8.12 -4.02 2.81
CA ILE A 34 7.97 -4.91 1.67
C ILE A 34 7.52 -6.31 2.09
N ILE A 35 8.03 -6.81 3.23
CA ILE A 35 7.61 -8.09 3.79
C ILE A 35 6.10 -8.08 4.06
N LYS A 36 5.62 -7.14 4.89
CA LYS A 36 4.18 -7.00 5.22
C LYS A 36 3.32 -6.72 4.00
N LEU A 37 3.83 -5.97 3.03
CA LEU A 37 3.15 -5.70 1.77
C LEU A 37 2.93 -7.00 0.99
N ILE A 38 3.96 -7.81 0.81
CA ILE A 38 3.86 -9.08 0.08
C ILE A 38 2.92 -10.05 0.79
N GLU A 39 3.06 -10.21 2.10
CA GLU A 39 2.18 -11.07 2.92
C GLU A 39 0.71 -10.69 2.75
N THR A 40 0.40 -9.39 2.87
CA THR A 40 -0.97 -8.89 2.73
C THR A 40 -1.51 -9.08 1.31
N PHE A 41 -0.67 -8.90 0.28
CA PHE A 41 -1.09 -9.15 -1.10
C PHE A 41 -1.37 -10.63 -1.34
N GLN A 42 -0.52 -11.53 -0.85
CA GLN A 42 -0.72 -12.97 -0.98
C GLN A 42 -2.02 -13.44 -0.30
N GLU A 43 -2.36 -12.83 0.84
CA GLU A 43 -3.53 -13.22 1.62
C GLU A 43 -4.84 -12.62 1.09
N TYR A 44 -4.83 -11.36 0.62
CA TYR A 44 -6.04 -10.59 0.34
C TYR A 44 -6.26 -10.21 -1.13
N ALA A 45 -5.29 -10.39 -2.04
CA ALA A 45 -5.45 -9.96 -3.44
C ALA A 45 -6.61 -10.64 -4.19
N TRP A 46 -7.07 -11.79 -3.74
CA TRP A 46 -8.18 -12.54 -4.34
C TRP A 46 -9.56 -12.00 -3.95
N SER A 47 -9.68 -11.26 -2.85
CA SER A 47 -10.97 -10.82 -2.29
C SER A 47 -11.07 -9.32 -2.01
N CYS A 48 -9.96 -8.60 -1.94
CA CYS A 48 -9.91 -7.18 -1.63
C CYS A 48 -9.40 -6.37 -2.82
N ASP A 49 -9.88 -5.14 -2.95
CA ASP A 49 -9.27 -4.16 -3.85
C ASP A 49 -8.00 -3.55 -3.24
N LEU A 50 -7.20 -2.87 -4.07
CA LEU A 50 -5.92 -2.30 -3.65
C LEU A 50 -6.04 -1.37 -2.45
N GLU A 51 -7.07 -0.53 -2.35
CA GLU A 51 -7.18 0.42 -1.24
C GLU A 51 -7.34 -0.33 0.09
N GLU A 52 -8.17 -1.37 0.09
CA GLU A 52 -8.40 -2.23 1.24
C GLU A 52 -7.17 -3.06 1.62
N ILE A 53 -6.41 -3.54 0.63
CA ILE A 53 -5.12 -4.21 0.84
C ILE A 53 -4.14 -3.24 1.54
N PHE A 54 -3.99 -2.00 1.05
CA PHE A 54 -3.11 -1.03 1.69
C PHE A 54 -3.61 -0.58 3.07
N ARG A 55 -4.93 -0.55 3.30
CA ARG A 55 -5.50 -0.36 4.64
C ARG A 55 -5.05 -1.48 5.59
N LYS A 56 -5.10 -2.73 5.16
CA LYS A 56 -4.63 -3.89 5.95
C LYS A 56 -3.11 -3.86 6.18
N VAL A 57 -2.33 -3.45 5.18
CA VAL A 57 -0.88 -3.22 5.37
C VAL A 57 -0.66 -2.22 6.48
N ARG A 58 -1.33 -1.05 6.48
CA ARG A 58 -1.21 -0.05 7.55
C ARG A 58 -1.62 -0.59 8.92
N PHE A 59 -2.73 -1.33 8.97
CA PHE A 59 -3.20 -1.97 10.20
C PHE A 59 -2.14 -2.92 10.80
N SER A 60 -1.39 -3.63 9.94
CA SER A 60 -0.29 -4.50 10.40
C SER A 60 0.87 -3.75 11.06
N PHE A 61 0.91 -2.42 11.00
CA PHE A 61 1.89 -1.55 11.63
C PHE A 61 1.35 -0.81 12.87
N GLU A 62 0.07 -0.95 13.23
CA GLU A 62 -0.52 -0.24 14.38
C GLU A 62 0.07 -0.67 15.73
N LEU A 63 0.45 -1.94 15.86
CA LEU A 63 1.17 -2.47 17.02
C LEU A 63 2.68 -2.51 16.72
N PRO A 64 3.47 -1.55 17.23
CA PRO A 64 4.90 -1.50 16.92
C PRO A 64 5.66 -2.59 17.67
N ASP A 65 6.31 -3.49 16.94
CA ASP A 65 7.15 -4.56 17.48
C ASP A 65 8.58 -4.03 17.77
N GLY A 66 8.65 -2.95 18.56
CA GLY A 66 9.88 -2.23 18.91
C GLY A 66 10.41 -1.26 17.83
N LYS A 67 9.89 -1.32 16.60
CA LYS A 67 10.21 -0.38 15.50
C LYS A 67 8.94 0.31 15.00
N VAL A 68 8.84 1.61 15.27
CA VAL A 68 7.69 2.41 14.84
C VAL A 68 7.85 2.76 13.36
N GLN A 69 6.86 2.40 12.56
CA GLN A 69 6.75 2.73 11.15
C GLN A 69 5.27 2.83 10.79
N MET A 70 4.88 3.78 9.92
CA MET A 70 3.51 3.85 9.43
C MET A 70 3.50 4.15 7.93
N PRO A 71 3.12 3.16 7.08
CA PRO A 71 2.97 3.39 5.65
C PRO A 71 1.88 4.42 5.35
N THR A 72 2.13 5.29 4.38
CA THR A 72 1.20 6.33 3.97
C THR A 72 0.84 6.18 2.50
N ALA A 73 -0.42 6.46 2.17
CA ALA A 73 -0.89 6.57 0.79
C ALA A 73 -0.97 8.05 0.43
N GLU A 74 -0.41 8.43 -0.72
CA GLU A 74 -0.42 9.79 -1.24
C GLU A 74 -1.06 9.86 -2.63
N ARG A 75 -1.68 11.00 -2.93
CA ARG A 75 -2.22 11.34 -4.26
C ARG A 75 -3.10 10.23 -4.85
N VAL A 76 -4.04 9.73 -4.05
CA VAL A 76 -5.02 8.72 -4.47
C VAL A 76 -6.02 9.38 -5.41
N THR A 77 -5.94 9.07 -6.70
CA THR A 77 -6.88 9.54 -7.73
C THR A 77 -7.66 8.38 -8.35
N LEU A 78 -7.74 7.25 -7.64
CA LEU A 78 -8.57 6.12 -8.03
C LEU A 78 -10.06 6.51 -7.92
N THR A 79 -10.81 6.29 -8.99
CA THR A 79 -12.26 6.55 -9.04
C THR A 79 -13.10 5.28 -8.96
N ARG A 80 -12.45 4.11 -8.91
CA ARG A 80 -13.06 2.78 -8.84
C ARG A 80 -12.16 1.85 -8.02
N CYS A 81 -12.76 0.86 -7.38
CA CYS A 81 -12.05 -0.23 -6.75
C CYS A 81 -11.18 -0.98 -7.77
N PHE A 82 -9.91 -1.18 -7.45
CA PHE A 82 -8.96 -1.89 -8.30
C PHE A 82 -8.68 -3.27 -7.69
N TYR A 83 -9.36 -4.30 -8.22
CA TYR A 83 -9.13 -5.70 -7.90
C TYR A 83 -8.06 -6.32 -8.82
N LEU A 84 -7.24 -7.21 -8.27
CA LEU A 84 -6.14 -7.84 -9.00
C LEU A 84 -6.52 -9.16 -9.69
N PHE A 85 -7.60 -9.81 -9.26
CA PHE A 85 -8.09 -11.08 -9.79
C PHE A 85 -6.98 -12.12 -10.04
N PRO A 86 -6.19 -12.50 -9.02
CA PRO A 86 -5.11 -13.47 -9.18
C PRO A 86 -5.65 -14.81 -9.69
N GLY A 87 -5.10 -15.29 -10.81
CA GLY A 87 -5.48 -16.58 -11.40
C GLY A 87 -6.64 -16.55 -12.40
N TYR A 88 -7.22 -15.37 -12.66
CA TYR A 88 -8.14 -15.13 -13.77
C TYR A 88 -7.43 -14.54 -14.99
#